data_AF-A0A4Q1KGV4-F1
#
_entry.id   AF-A0A4Q1KGV4-F1
#
_cell.length_a   1.000
_cell.length_b   1.000
_cell.length_c   1.000
_cell.angle_alpha   90.00
_cell.angle_beta   90.00
_cell.angle_gamma   90.00
#
_symmetry.space_group_name_H-M   'P 1'
#
loop_
_entity.id
_entity.type
_entity.pdbx_description
1 polymer ?
#
loop_
_entity_poly.entity_id
_entity_poly.type
_entity_poly.pdbx_seq_one_letter_code
_entity_poly.pdbx_strand_id
1 'polypeptide(L)'
;MSVSDNALIEQHCASQQIARAIGLFMGAGRKYSVADVSLGTGIPSRTLSSYIASGEERRTPAADKLLVLMHFFGTEFASKVLGSIGLGAHEVVVKHERPGAVIATLAAATSMIADMATDGFIDHRERAQLEPVADNVIATLQPFATRKTAE
;
A
#
# COMPACT_ATOMS: atom_id res chain seq x y z
N MET A 1 8.79 -7.87 28.86
CA MET A 1 9.31 -6.56 28.40
C MET A 1 8.25 -5.94 27.52
N SER A 2 7.52 -4.94 27.99
CA SER A 2 6.59 -4.20 27.14
C SER A 2 7.41 -3.28 26.25
N VAL A 3 7.52 -3.62 24.96
CA VAL A 3 8.04 -2.69 23.96
C VAL A 3 7.00 -1.59 23.83
N SER A 4 7.41 -0.36 24.12
CA SER A 4 6.57 0.82 24.00
C SER A 4 6.28 1.07 22.52
N ASP A 5 5.22 0.46 21.99
CA ASP A 5 4.72 0.62 20.60
C ASP A 5 4.05 1.98 20.39
N ASN A 6 4.78 3.07 20.63
CA ASN A 6 4.29 4.42 20.38
C ASN A 6 5.39 5.39 19.92
N ALA A 7 6.37 4.90 19.16
CA ALA A 7 7.38 5.75 18.55
C ALA A 7 6.79 6.41 17.29
N LEU A 8 6.45 7.70 17.38
CA LEU A 8 6.10 8.51 16.22
C LEU A 8 7.30 8.59 15.27
N ILE A 9 7.05 8.50 13.96
CA ILE A 9 8.11 8.68 12.96
C ILE A 9 8.60 10.13 12.95
N GLU A 10 9.92 10.31 13.01
CA GLU A 10 10.53 11.63 12.83
C GLU A 10 10.36 12.13 11.40
N GLN A 11 10.05 13.42 11.23
CA GLN A 11 9.81 14.03 9.91
C GLN A 11 10.98 13.82 8.94
N HIS A 12 12.23 13.93 9.43
CA HIS A 12 13.41 13.71 8.60
C HIS A 12 13.51 12.26 8.10
N CYS A 13 13.16 11.28 8.95
CA CYS A 13 13.09 9.87 8.56
C CYS A 13 12.04 9.66 7.47
N ALA A 14 10.83 10.21 7.64
CA ALA A 14 9.77 10.11 6.64
C ALA A 14 10.19 10.71 5.28
N SER A 15 10.77 11.92 5.28
CA SER A 15 11.29 12.57 4.06
C SER A 15 12.39 11.74 3.38
N GLN A 16 13.30 11.13 4.15
CA GLN A 16 14.33 10.26 3.59
C GLN A 16 13.73 9.00 2.95
N GLN A 17 12.74 8.38 3.56
CA GLN A 17 12.11 7.16 3.04
C GLN A 17 11.35 7.44 1.74
N ILE A 18 10.60 8.55 1.68
CA ILE A 18 9.94 8.98 0.45
C ILE A 18 10.98 9.20 -0.67
N ALA A 19 12.08 9.93 -0.39
CA ALA A 19 13.11 10.17 -1.38
C ALA A 19 13.79 8.86 -1.86
N ARG A 20 14.07 7.92 -0.95
CA ARG A 20 14.62 6.60 -1.28
C ARG A 20 13.67 5.82 -2.19
N ALA A 21 12.38 5.77 -1.83
CA ALA A 21 11.36 5.11 -2.65
C ALA A 21 11.29 5.73 -4.05
N ILE A 22 11.28 7.06 -4.17
CA ILE A 22 11.27 7.74 -5.47
C ILE A 22 12.51 7.38 -6.29
N GLY A 23 13.70 7.39 -5.68
CA GLY A 23 14.96 7.07 -6.36
C GLY A 23 15.10 5.61 -6.82
N LEU A 24 14.25 4.69 -6.34
CA LEU A 24 14.17 3.31 -6.84
C LEU A 24 13.39 3.23 -8.17
N PHE A 25 12.36 4.07 -8.33
CA PHE A 25 11.46 4.01 -9.48
C PHE A 25 11.79 5.05 -10.56
N MET A 26 12.27 6.22 -10.18
CA MET A 26 12.48 7.36 -11.07
C MET A 26 13.92 7.87 -11.01
N GLY A 27 14.53 8.09 -12.18
CA GLY A 27 15.88 8.64 -12.32
C GLY A 27 16.67 8.01 -13.47
N ALA A 28 17.94 8.40 -13.61
CA ALA A 28 18.81 7.83 -14.64
C ALA A 28 19.00 6.32 -14.41
N GLY A 29 18.70 5.51 -15.44
CA GLY A 29 18.81 4.05 -15.38
C GLY A 29 17.79 3.35 -14.46
N ARG A 30 16.70 4.04 -14.08
CA ARG A 30 15.58 3.46 -13.31
C ARG A 30 14.43 3.05 -14.21
N LYS A 31 13.40 2.45 -13.60
CA LYS A 31 12.19 1.97 -14.28
C LYS A 31 11.49 3.05 -15.10
N TYR A 32 11.49 4.29 -14.62
CA TYR A 32 10.92 5.44 -15.31
C TYR A 32 11.93 6.59 -15.39
N SER A 33 12.00 7.25 -16.55
CA SER A 33 12.70 8.53 -16.66
C SER A 33 11.86 9.65 -16.05
N VAL A 34 12.49 10.77 -15.70
CA VAL A 34 11.77 11.97 -15.20
C VAL A 34 10.74 12.47 -16.23
N ALA A 35 11.07 12.37 -17.52
CA ALA A 35 10.17 12.76 -18.60
C ALA A 35 8.92 11.86 -18.67
N ASP A 36 9.08 10.55 -18.51
CA ASP A 36 7.95 9.60 -18.52
C ASP A 36 6.99 9.86 -17.37
N VAL A 37 7.54 10.10 -16.17
CA VAL A 37 6.74 10.41 -14.98
C VAL A 37 6.06 11.77 -15.15
N SER A 38 6.74 12.76 -15.73
CA SER A 38 6.15 14.08 -16.00
C SER A 38 4.95 13.96 -16.94
N LEU A 39 5.09 13.19 -18.02
CA LEU A 39 4.03 12.93 -18.98
C LEU A 39 2.83 12.21 -18.32
N GLY A 40 3.10 11.19 -17.52
CA GLY A 40 2.05 10.38 -16.90
C GLY A 40 1.34 11.00 -15.70
N THR A 41 1.98 11.97 -15.03
CA THR A 41 1.44 12.58 -13.79
C THR A 41 1.03 14.04 -13.96
N GLY A 42 1.46 14.70 -15.05
CA GLY A 42 1.31 16.15 -15.22
C GLY A 42 2.18 16.98 -14.27
N ILE A 43 3.05 16.36 -13.45
CA ILE A 43 3.97 17.08 -12.58
C ILE A 43 5.15 17.58 -13.43
N PRO A 44 5.52 18.87 -13.39
CA PRO A 44 6.62 19.39 -14.21
C PRO A 44 7.93 18.65 -13.95
N SER A 45 8.68 18.33 -15.01
CA SER A 45 9.98 17.64 -14.90
C SER A 45 10.95 18.32 -13.94
N ARG A 46 10.96 19.66 -13.89
CA ARG A 46 11.78 20.42 -12.93
C ARG A 46 11.45 20.07 -11.48
N THR A 47 10.16 19.94 -11.17
CA THR A 47 9.68 19.56 -9.83
C THR A 47 10.08 18.12 -9.51
N LEU A 48 9.89 17.20 -10.45
CA LEU A 48 10.28 15.80 -10.27
C LEU A 48 11.80 15.64 -10.10
N SER A 49 12.60 16.39 -10.86
CA SER A 49 14.06 16.42 -10.69
C SER A 49 14.46 16.88 -9.29
N SER A 50 13.73 17.81 -8.66
CA SER A 50 14.00 18.23 -7.29
C SER A 50 13.75 17.13 -6.24
N TYR A 51 12.92 16.12 -6.56
CA TYR A 51 12.65 15.00 -5.65
C TYR A 51 13.77 13.95 -5.65
N ILE A 52 14.50 13.84 -6.77
CA ILE A 52 15.64 12.92 -6.94
C ILE A 52 17.00 13.61 -6.76
N ALA A 53 17.02 14.92 -6.57
CA ALA A 53 18.23 15.68 -6.29
C ALA A 53 18.89 15.24 -4.98
N SER A 54 20.19 15.47 -4.86
CA SER A 54 20.99 15.18 -3.65
C SER A 54 21.20 16.43 -2.80
N GLY A 55 21.42 16.24 -1.50
CA GLY A 55 21.80 17.33 -0.59
C GLY A 55 20.68 18.36 -0.38
N GLU A 56 21.07 19.64 -0.32
CA GLU A 56 20.17 20.75 0.00
C GLU A 56 19.16 21.09 -1.10
N GLU A 57 19.38 20.65 -2.33
CA GLU A 57 18.45 20.86 -3.45
C GLU A 57 17.27 19.89 -3.42
N ARG A 58 17.38 18.81 -2.65
CA ARG A 58 16.33 17.80 -2.53
C ARG A 58 15.08 18.38 -1.91
N ARG A 59 13.93 18.10 -2.50
CA ARG A 59 12.60 18.48 -1.98
C ARG A 59 11.79 17.23 -1.68
N THR A 60 10.96 17.30 -0.64
CA THR A 60 9.94 16.27 -0.38
C THR A 60 8.68 16.65 -1.15
N PRO A 61 8.02 15.73 -1.87
CA PRO A 61 6.73 16.01 -2.48
C PRO A 61 5.71 16.45 -1.43
N ALA A 62 4.86 17.41 -1.81
CA ALA A 62 3.65 17.70 -1.04
C ALA A 62 2.70 16.49 -1.09
N ALA A 63 1.76 16.40 -0.13
CA ALA A 63 0.90 15.24 0.04
C ALA A 63 0.07 14.91 -1.22
N ASP A 64 -0.45 15.93 -1.91
CA ASP A 64 -1.17 15.80 -3.18
C ASP A 64 -0.29 15.16 -4.27
N LYS A 65 0.95 15.63 -4.42
CA LYS A 65 1.91 15.09 -5.39
C LYS A 65 2.36 13.69 -5.02
N LEU A 66 2.51 13.39 -3.73
CA LEU A 66 2.84 12.04 -3.27
C LEU A 66 1.74 11.04 -3.63
N LEU A 67 0.46 11.41 -3.46
CA LEU A 67 -0.67 10.58 -3.85
C LEU A 67 -0.70 10.32 -5.37
N VAL A 68 -0.42 11.34 -6.18
CA VAL A 68 -0.31 11.19 -7.64
C VAL A 68 0.82 10.21 -8.00
N LEU A 69 1.98 10.32 -7.34
CA LEU A 69 3.10 9.39 -7.56
C LEU A 69 2.76 7.96 -7.11
N MET A 70 2.05 7.79 -6.00
CA MET A 70 1.57 6.49 -5.53
C MET A 70 0.60 5.85 -6.52
N HIS A 71 -0.30 6.64 -7.10
CA HIS A 71 -1.20 6.15 -8.14
C HIS A 71 -0.45 5.75 -9.42
N PHE A 72 0.51 6.56 -9.86
CA PHE A 72 1.27 6.32 -11.08
C PHE A 72 2.22 5.12 -10.98
N PHE A 73 2.98 4.99 -9.89
CA PHE A 73 3.92 3.88 -9.71
C PHE A 73 3.26 2.60 -9.17
N GLY A 74 2.06 2.71 -8.60
CA GLY A 74 1.28 1.59 -8.09
C GLY A 74 1.62 1.17 -6.67
N THR A 75 1.02 0.05 -6.27
CA THR A 75 1.06 -0.49 -4.90
C THR A 75 2.46 -0.84 -4.40
N GLU A 76 3.37 -1.25 -5.29
CA GLU A 76 4.76 -1.54 -4.92
C GLU A 76 5.45 -0.30 -4.35
N PHE A 77 5.32 0.85 -5.02
CA PHE A 77 5.88 2.11 -4.54
C PHE A 77 5.19 2.58 -3.26
N ALA A 78 3.86 2.54 -3.23
CA ALA A 78 3.09 2.96 -2.06
C ALA A 78 3.46 2.16 -0.82
N SER A 79 3.63 0.83 -0.95
CA SER A 79 4.08 -0.03 0.14
C SER A 79 5.50 0.28 0.59
N LYS A 80 6.43 0.62 -0.31
CA LYS A 80 7.79 1.04 0.09
C LYS A 80 7.79 2.35 0.89
N VAL A 81 6.90 3.28 0.57
CA VAL A 81 6.74 4.53 1.33
C VAL A 81 6.10 4.26 2.70
N LEU A 82 5.04 3.47 2.74
CA LEU A 82 4.27 3.19 3.96
C LEU A 82 4.96 2.21 4.93
N GLY A 83 5.86 1.36 4.42
CA GLY A 83 6.53 0.34 5.23
C GLY A 83 7.34 0.92 6.39
N SER A 84 7.82 2.17 6.29
CA SER A 84 8.55 2.82 7.38
C SER A 84 7.71 3.10 8.63
N ILE A 85 6.39 3.07 8.51
CA ILE A 85 5.44 3.24 9.61
C ILE A 85 4.64 1.95 9.88
N GLY A 86 5.13 0.80 9.39
CA GLY A 86 4.48 -0.49 9.57
C GLY A 86 3.20 -0.68 8.76
N LEU A 87 2.96 0.16 7.74
CA LEU A 87 1.78 0.08 6.88
C LEU A 87 2.15 -0.49 5.50
N GLY A 88 1.19 -1.14 4.85
CA GLY A 88 1.28 -1.62 3.47
C GLY A 88 0.19 -1.01 2.59
N ALA A 89 0.40 -1.02 1.28
CA ALA A 89 -0.63 -0.64 0.31
C ALA A 89 -1.08 -1.86 -0.50
N HIS A 90 -2.38 -2.04 -0.60
CA HIS A 90 -3.03 -3.00 -1.48
C HIS A 90 -3.98 -2.27 -2.42
N GLU A 91 -4.27 -2.89 -3.57
CA GLU A 91 -5.31 -2.35 -4.45
C GLU A 91 -6.67 -2.53 -3.80
N VAL A 92 -7.46 -1.46 -3.82
CA VAL A 92 -8.87 -1.53 -3.45
C VAL A 92 -9.64 -2.07 -4.64
N VAL A 93 -9.82 -3.39 -4.67
CA VAL A 93 -10.68 -4.04 -5.68
C VAL A 93 -12.13 -3.78 -5.28
N VAL A 94 -12.79 -2.86 -5.99
CA VAL A 94 -14.23 -2.64 -5.83
C VAL A 94 -14.98 -3.74 -6.58
N LYS A 95 -15.13 -4.91 -5.95
CA LYS A 95 -16.11 -5.90 -6.42
C LYS A 95 -17.49 -5.40 -5.98
N HIS A 96 -18.38 -5.20 -6.94
CA HIS A 96 -19.80 -4.99 -6.66
C HIS A 96 -20.43 -6.34 -6.32
N GLU A 97 -20.12 -6.86 -5.13
CA GLU A 97 -20.73 -8.09 -4.65
C GLU A 97 -22.16 -7.80 -4.18
N ARG A 98 -23.09 -8.66 -4.59
CA ARG A 98 -24.46 -8.63 -4.05
C ARG A 98 -24.38 -8.97 -2.55
N PRO A 99 -25.23 -8.38 -1.68
CA PRO A 99 -25.19 -8.64 -0.24
C PRO A 99 -25.17 -10.13 0.14
N GLY A 100 -25.88 -10.98 -0.61
CA GLY A 100 -25.85 -12.44 -0.40
C GLY A 100 -24.50 -13.09 -0.69
N ALA A 101 -23.73 -12.59 -1.66
CA ALA A 101 -22.39 -13.09 -1.96
C ALA A 101 -21.39 -12.72 -0.85
N VAL A 102 -21.52 -11.51 -0.28
CA VAL A 102 -20.71 -11.08 0.87
C VAL A 102 -20.93 -12.01 2.06
N ILE A 103 -22.19 -12.26 2.43
CA ILE A 103 -22.53 -13.15 3.54
C ILE A 103 -22.02 -14.58 3.29
N ALA A 104 -22.17 -15.09 2.07
CA ALA A 104 -21.69 -16.42 1.71
C ALA A 104 -20.16 -16.53 1.83
N THR A 105 -19.41 -15.53 1.36
CA THR A 105 -17.95 -15.48 1.47
C THR A 105 -17.51 -15.47 2.94
N LEU A 106 -18.15 -14.66 3.79
CA LEU A 106 -17.84 -14.61 5.22
C LEU A 106 -18.16 -15.93 5.93
N ALA A 107 -19.31 -16.53 5.64
CA ALA A 107 -19.72 -17.79 6.24
C ALA A 107 -18.76 -18.93 5.86
N ALA A 108 -18.35 -19.00 4.59
CA ALA A 108 -17.39 -19.99 4.11
C ALA A 108 -16.01 -19.84 4.78
N ALA A 109 -15.49 -18.61 4.86
CA ALA A 109 -14.22 -18.33 5.53
C ALA A 109 -14.28 -18.68 7.02
N THR A 110 -15.39 -18.32 7.69
CA THR A 110 -15.59 -18.60 9.12
C THR A 110 -15.64 -20.10 9.39
N SER A 111 -16.33 -20.87 8.55
CA SER A 111 -16.36 -22.34 8.66
C SER A 111 -14.96 -22.93 8.57
N MET A 112 -14.15 -22.49 7.59
CA MET A 112 -12.80 -23.01 7.39
C MET A 112 -11.88 -22.68 8.56
N ILE A 113 -11.95 -21.45 9.07
CA ILE A 113 -11.19 -21.05 10.26
C ILE A 113 -11.62 -21.86 11.48
N ALA A 114 -12.92 -22.11 11.65
CA ALA A 114 -13.43 -22.93 12.76
C ALA A 114 -12.92 -24.38 12.68
N ASP A 115 -12.92 -24.98 11.48
CA ASP A 115 -12.41 -26.34 11.27
C ASP A 115 -10.91 -26.43 11.61
N MET A 116 -10.10 -25.50 11.09
CA MET A 116 -8.64 -25.46 11.34
C MET A 116 -8.30 -25.12 12.80
N ALA A 117 -9.10 -24.28 13.46
CA ALA A 117 -8.85 -23.90 14.85
C ALA A 117 -9.41 -24.90 15.88
N THR A 118 -9.96 -26.04 15.46
CA THR A 118 -10.65 -27.00 16.34
C THR A 118 -9.74 -27.56 17.44
N ASP A 119 -8.45 -27.74 17.16
CA ASP A 119 -7.46 -28.24 18.13
C ASP A 119 -6.82 -27.12 18.97
N GLY A 120 -7.23 -25.87 18.74
CA GLY A 120 -6.74 -24.67 19.42
C GLY A 120 -5.42 -24.12 18.87
N PHE A 121 -4.87 -24.64 17.77
CA PHE A 121 -3.60 -24.19 17.21
C PHE A 121 -3.57 -24.18 15.68
N ILE A 122 -3.40 -22.99 15.09
CA ILE A 122 -3.21 -22.85 13.63
C ILE A 122 -1.72 -23.00 13.28
N ASP A 123 -1.36 -24.07 12.59
CA ASP A 123 0.01 -24.38 12.19
C ASP A 123 0.48 -23.59 10.94
N HIS A 124 1.73 -23.82 10.54
CA HIS A 124 2.33 -23.16 9.36
C HIS A 124 1.66 -23.54 8.03
N ARG A 125 1.10 -24.75 7.90
CA ARG A 125 0.40 -25.21 6.69
C ARG A 125 -1.00 -24.63 6.62
N GLU A 126 -1.71 -24.61 7.74
CA GLU A 126 -3.04 -24.01 7.86
C GLU A 126 -2.97 -22.51 7.65
N ARG A 127 -1.95 -21.84 8.20
CA ARG A 127 -1.70 -20.43 7.93
C ARG A 127 -1.53 -20.15 6.44
N ALA A 128 -0.76 -20.97 5.73
CA ALA A 128 -0.58 -20.82 4.29
C ALA A 128 -1.88 -21.06 3.51
N GLN A 129 -2.79 -21.90 4.01
CA GLN A 129 -4.12 -22.12 3.41
C GLN A 129 -5.10 -20.99 3.74
N LEU A 130 -4.99 -20.38 4.92
CA LEU A 130 -5.85 -19.28 5.36
C LEU A 130 -5.49 -17.95 4.71
N GLU A 131 -4.23 -17.74 4.33
CA GLU A 131 -3.76 -16.51 3.69
C GLU A 131 -4.62 -16.09 2.47
N PRO A 132 -4.85 -16.94 1.45
CA PRO A 132 -5.72 -16.57 0.32
C PRO A 132 -7.20 -16.37 0.72
N VAL A 133 -7.66 -17.02 1.80
CA VAL A 133 -9.04 -16.87 2.30
C VAL A 133 -9.21 -15.53 2.99
N ALA A 134 -8.24 -15.14 3.82
CA ALA A 134 -8.19 -13.85 4.47
C ALA A 134 -8.12 -12.72 3.44
N ASP A 135 -7.28 -12.86 2.42
CA ASP A 135 -7.20 -11.90 1.30
C ASP A 135 -8.56 -11.73 0.60
N ASN A 136 -9.27 -12.84 0.35
CA ASN A 136 -10.59 -12.79 -0.27
C ASN A 136 -11.62 -12.11 0.64
N VAL A 137 -11.63 -12.40 1.94
CA VAL A 137 -12.51 -11.73 2.91
C VAL A 137 -12.24 -10.23 2.97
N ILE A 138 -10.96 -9.84 3.05
CA ILE A 138 -10.55 -8.43 3.03
C ILE A 138 -11.05 -7.78 1.75
N ALA A 139 -10.78 -8.37 0.58
CA ALA A 139 -11.21 -7.81 -0.70
C ALA A 139 -12.74 -7.68 -0.82
N THR A 140 -13.51 -8.65 -0.31
CA THR A 140 -14.98 -8.60 -0.30
C THR A 140 -15.52 -7.52 0.63
N LEU A 141 -14.87 -7.26 1.78
CA LEU A 141 -15.29 -6.24 2.75
C LEU A 141 -14.75 -4.84 2.44
N GLN A 142 -13.63 -4.74 1.72
CA GLN A 142 -12.93 -3.49 1.44
C GLN A 142 -13.83 -2.38 0.85
N PRO A 143 -14.80 -2.66 -0.06
CA PRO A 143 -15.68 -1.63 -0.60
C PRO A 143 -16.58 -0.96 0.46
N PHE A 144 -16.93 -1.66 1.54
CA PHE A 144 -17.74 -1.09 2.62
C PHE A 144 -16.92 -0.18 3.55
N ALA A 145 -15.62 -0.46 3.69
CA ALA A 145 -14.70 0.33 4.51
C ALA A 145 -14.12 1.54 3.75
N THR A 146 -14.04 1.46 2.43
CA THR A 146 -13.38 2.46 1.59
C THR A 146 -14.42 3.22 0.77
N ARG A 147 -14.70 4.48 1.09
CA ARG A 147 -15.51 5.34 0.21
C ARG A 147 -14.74 5.61 -1.08
N LYS A 148 -15.01 4.83 -2.13
CA LYS A 148 -14.90 5.34 -3.49
C LYS A 148 -16.30 5.75 -3.89
N THR A 149 -16.61 7.05 -3.81
CA THR A 149 -17.80 7.59 -4.47
C THR A 149 -17.71 7.19 -5.93
N ALA A 150 -18.64 6.34 -6.37
CA ALA A 150 -18.84 6.08 -7.78
C ALA A 150 -19.28 7.40 -8.41
N GLU A 151 -18.40 8.00 -9.21
CA GLU A 151 -18.77 8.96 -10.24
C GLU A 151 -19.10 8.19 -11.53
#